data_AF-A0A1V5QJV1-F1
#
_entry.id   AF-A0A1V5QJV1-F1
#
_cell.length_a   1.000
_cell.length_b   1.000
_cell.length_c   1.000
_cell.angle_alpha   90.00
_cell.angle_beta   90.00
_cell.angle_gamma   90.00
#
_symmetry.space_group_name_H-M   'P 1'
#
loop_
_entity.id
_entity.type
_entity.pdbx_description
1 polymer ?
#
loop_
_entity_poly.entity_id
_entity_poly.type
_entity_poly.pdbx_seq_one_letter_code
_entity_poly.pdbx_strand_id
1 'polypeptide(L)' 'MNPDQYRTEREKRGTQASVAALLRVDPQTISRRERGEIPITHEAALALLSLRKTGKRRRPQNIRRSDTP' A
#
# COMPACT_ATOMS: atom_id res chain seq x y z
N MET A 1 -1.27 -4.71 16.28
CA MET A 1 -1.72 -4.97 14.89
C MET A 1 -1.49 -6.45 14.60
N ASN A 2 -2.45 -7.14 14.00
CA ASN A 2 -2.30 -8.56 13.61
C ASN A 2 -1.97 -8.71 12.10
N PRO A 3 -1.61 -9.92 11.63
CA PRO A 3 -1.24 -10.14 10.22
C PRO A 3 -2.31 -9.72 9.20
N ASP A 4 -3.58 -10.02 9.46
CA ASP A 4 -4.69 -9.67 8.56
C ASP A 4 -4.92 -8.15 8.45
N GLN A 5 -4.81 -7.45 9.58
CA GLN A 5 -4.85 -5.98 9.63
C GLN A 5 -3.65 -5.39 8.87
N TYR A 6 -2.46 -5.96 9.05
CA TYR A 6 -1.24 -5.51 8.36
C TYR A 6 -1.38 -5.67 6.85
N ARG A 7 -1.87 -6.83 6.39
CA ARG A 7 -2.21 -7.11 4.99
C ARG A 7 -3.20 -6.10 4.44
N THR A 8 -4.30 -5.89 5.15
CA THR A 8 -5.38 -4.96 4.75
C THR A 8 -4.86 -3.52 4.62
N GLU A 9 -4.05 -3.05 5.57
CA GLU A 9 -3.49 -1.70 5.53
C GLU A 9 -2.40 -1.56 4.45
N ARG A 10 -1.62 -2.61 4.19
CA ARG A 10 -0.64 -2.66 3.09
C ARG A 10 -1.33 -2.59 1.73
N GLU A 11 -2.41 -3.32 1.53
CA GLU A 11 -3.25 -3.28 0.32
C GLU A 11 -3.75 -1.88 -0.02
N LYS A 12 -4.13 -1.10 0.98
CA LYS A 12 -4.56 0.29 0.81
C LYS A 12 -3.44 1.23 0.38
N ARG A 13 -2.17 0.82 0.50
CA ARG A 13 -0.95 1.62 0.24
C ARG A 13 -0.15 1.11 -0.96
N GLY A 14 -0.40 -0.11 -1.43
CA GLY A 14 0.19 -0.66 -2.64
C GLY A 14 0.47 -2.16 -2.56
N THR A 15 1.42 -2.60 -3.38
CA THR A 15 1.90 -3.98 -3.41
C THR A 15 2.94 -4.21 -2.32
N GLN A 16 3.24 -5.47 -2.01
CA GLN A 16 4.31 -5.82 -1.05
C GLN A 16 5.66 -5.19 -1.47
N ALA A 17 6.00 -5.27 -2.76
CA ALA A 17 7.24 -4.69 -3.30
C ALA A 17 7.25 -3.15 -3.19
N SER A 18 6.16 -2.46 -3.53
CA SER A 18 6.13 -0.99 -3.45
C SER A 18 6.20 -0.50 -2.01
N VAL A 19 5.49 -1.17 -1.09
CA VAL A 19 5.53 -0.82 0.34
C VAL A 19 6.91 -1.13 0.94
N ALA A 20 7.50 -2.27 0.58
CA ALA A 20 8.85 -2.63 1.02
C ALA A 20 9.89 -1.59 0.56
N ALA A 21 9.80 -1.10 -0.68
CA ALA A 21 10.68 -0.06 -1.19
C ALA A 21 10.53 1.26 -0.41
N LEU A 22 9.30 1.67 -0.06
CA LEU A 22 9.04 2.88 0.73
C LEU A 22 9.59 2.76 2.17
N LEU A 23 9.47 1.58 2.76
CA LEU A 23 9.94 1.29 4.11
C LEU A 23 11.42 0.89 4.17
N ARG A 24 12.09 0.76 3.02
CA ARG A 24 13.48 0.28 2.87
C ARG A 24 13.71 -1.06 3.59
N VAL A 25 12.78 -1.99 3.43
CA VAL A 25 12.89 -3.37 3.92
C VAL A 25 12.84 -4.35 2.76
N ASP A 26 13.26 -5.59 3.02
CA ASP A 26 13.12 -6.65 2.04
C ASP A 26 11.62 -7.02 1.83
N PRO A 27 11.12 -7.21 0.60
CA PRO A 27 9.73 -7.61 0.34
C PRO A 27 9.31 -8.89 1.07
N GLN A 28 10.23 -9.84 1.27
CA GLN A 28 9.98 -11.06 2.03
C GLN A 28 9.66 -10.74 3.49
N THR A 29 10.18 -9.64 4.06
CA THR A 29 9.85 -9.21 5.43
C THR A 29 8.37 -8.81 5.53
N ILE A 30 7.82 -8.13 4.52
CA ILE A 30 6.38 -7.82 4.44
C ILE A 30 5.58 -9.13 4.33
N SER A 31 5.98 -10.04 3.45
CA SER A 31 5.32 -11.33 3.26
C SER A 31 5.32 -12.18 4.54
N ARG A 32 6.44 -12.27 5.25
CA ARG A 32 6.56 -13.01 6.54
C ARG A 32 5.67 -12.41 7.62
N ARG A 33 5.58 -11.07 7.72
CA ARG A 33 4.66 -10.39 8.65
C ARG A 33 3.20 -10.69 8.34
N GLU A 34 2.82 -10.70 7.06
CA GLU A 34 1.46 -11.03 6.61
C GLU A 34 1.10 -12.50 6.82
N ARG A 35 2.08 -13.41 6.84
CA ARG A 35 1.89 -14.83 7.17
C ARG A 35 1.97 -15.13 8.67
N GLY A 36 2.32 -14.14 9.49
CA GLY A 36 2.53 -14.33 10.93
C GLY A 36 3.81 -15.11 11.29
N GLU A 37 4.73 -15.28 10.34
CA GLU A 37 6.01 -16.00 10.57
C GLU A 37 6.99 -15.16 11.38
N ILE A 38 6.89 -13.83 11.30
CA ILE A 38 7.65 -12.89 12.14
C ILE A 38 6.70 -11.86 12.76
N PRO A 39 7.01 -11.37 13.96
CA PRO A 39 6.16 -10.39 14.63
C PRO A 39 6.11 -9.06 13.87
N ILE A 40 4.93 -8.42 13.91
CA ILE A 40 4.75 -7.04 13.48
C ILE A 40 5.06 -6.16 14.68
N THR A 41 6.26 -5.56 14.69
CA THR A 41 6.64 -4.63 15.76
C THR A 41 5.79 -3.36 15.72
N HIS A 42 5.78 -2.63 16.82
CA HIS A 42 5.03 -1.37 16.92
C HIS A 42 5.52 -0.36 15.87
N GLU A 43 6.83 -0.25 15.68
CA GLU A 43 7.47 0.62 14.69
C GLU A 43 7.09 0.21 13.26
N ALA A 44 7.08 -1.09 12.97
CA ALA A 44 6.67 -1.59 11.66
C ALA A 44 5.20 -1.27 11.35
N ALA A 45 4.32 -1.34 12.36
CA ALA A 45 2.92 -0.97 12.22
C ALA A 45 2.78 0.54 11.98
N LEU A 46 3.46 1.39 12.77
CA LEU A 46 3.45 2.84 12.60
C LEU A 46 4.01 3.27 11.25
N ALA A 47 5.13 2.69 10.84
CA ALA A 47 5.77 2.99 9.57
C ALA A 47 4.88 2.61 8.38
N LEU A 48 4.19 1.46 8.44
CA LEU A 48 3.17 1.13 7.45
C LEU A 48 2.05 2.18 7.46
N LEU A 49 1.52 2.50 8.64
CA LEU A 49 0.35 3.37 8.76
C LEU A 49 0.60 4.81 8.30
N SER A 50 1.85 5.29 8.40
CA SER A 50 2.25 6.64 7.95
C SER A 50 2.32 6.79 6.43
N LEU A 51 2.40 5.68 5.66
CA LEU A 51 2.39 5.75 4.20
C LEU A 51 1.03 6.23 3.69
N ARG A 52 1.05 7.04 2.63
CA ARG A 52 -0.16 7.53 1.96
C ARG A 52 -0.92 6.36 1.34
N LYS A 53 -2.24 6.34 1.53
CA LYS A 53 -3.12 5.39 0.83
C LYS A 53 -3.11 5.70 -0.66
N THR A 54 -3.04 4.69 -1.51
CA THR A 54 -3.18 4.86 -2.95
C THR A 54 -4.61 5.28 -3.25
N GLY A 55 -4.81 6.56 -3.55
CA GLY A 55 -6.12 7.06 -3.95
C GLY A 55 -6.57 6.36 -5.24
N LYS A 56 -7.88 6.11 -5.38
CA LYS A 56 -8.48 5.72 -6.67
C LYS A 56 -8.05 6.78 -7.69
N ARG A 57 -7.18 6.43 -8.65
CA ARG A 57 -6.90 7.29 -9.80
C ARG A 57 -8.26 7.66 -10.40
N ARG A 58 -8.65 8.93 -10.31
CA ARG A 58 -9.78 9.45 -11.09
C ARG A 58 -9.40 9.22 -12.55
N ARG A 59 -10.12 8.31 -13.23
CA ARG A 59 -9.99 8.14 -14.68
C ARG A 59 -10.12 9.53 -15.32
N PRO A 60 -9.20 9.96 -16.19
CA PRO A 60 -9.38 11.21 -16.91
C PRO A 60 -10.69 11.10 -17.70
N GLN A 61 -11.67 11.94 -17.37
CA GLN A 61 -12.89 12.06 -18.16
C GLN A 61 -12.49 12.68 -19.50
N ASN A 62 -12.66 11.89 -20.55
CA ASN A 62 -12.33 12.27 -21.92
C ASN A 62 -13.07 13.58 -22.26
N ILE A 63 -12.32 14.69 -22.39
CA ILE A 63 -12.85 15.97 -22.84
C ILE A 63 -13.24 15.78 -24.31
N ARG A 64 -14.53 15.53 -24.55
CA ARG A 64 -15.10 15.58 -25.89
C ARG A 64 -14.90 16.99 -26.42
N ARG A 65 -13.95 17.15 -27.35
CA ARG A 65 -13.83 18.38 -28.14
C ARG A 65 -15.14 18.51 -28.92
N SER A 66 -15.88 19.57 -28.59
CA SER A 66 -16.99 20.06 -29.38
C SER A 66 -16.42 20.61 -30.68
N ASP A 67 -16.54 19.86 -31.76
CA ASP A 67 -16.50 20.44 -33.10
C ASP A 67 -17.65 21.45 -33.20
N THR A 68 -17.30 22.66 -33.63
CA THR A 68 -18.17 23.82 -33.79
C THR A 68 -17.91 24.37 -35.19
N PRO A 69 -18.84 25.16 -35.73
CA PRO A 69 -20.05 24.78 -36.46
C PRO A 69 -19.80 24.37 -37.93
#